data_AF-A0A2D4M5V4-F1
#
_entry.id   AF-A0A2D4M5V4-F1
#
_cell.length_a   1.000
_cell.length_b   1.000
_cell.length_c   1.000
_cell.angle_alpha   90.00
_cell.angle_beta   90.00
_cell.angle_gamma   90.00
#
_symmetry.space_group_name_H-M   'P 1'
#
loop_
_entity.id
_entity.type
_entity.pdbx_description
1 polymer ?
#
loop_
_entity_poly.entity_id
_entity_poly.type
_entity_poly.pdbx_seq_one_letter_code
_entity_poly.pdbx_strand_id
1 'polypeptide(L)'
;MAFIYGTILTDGKDEFNDEPTSNICVFADAQVDRSPTGSGVTARIALQHHKGLIQLNQTRTFRSSSTGSLFTGKAIKETKCGKHNAVIVEVSGESFYTGTSTFTLEENDPLKYGFFLK
;
A
#
# COMPACT_ATOMS: atom_id res chain seq x y z
N MET A 1 6.67 11.04 -16.62
CA MET A 1 7.73 10.03 -16.34
C MET A 1 7.06 8.82 -15.71
N ALA A 2 7.38 7.60 -16.16
CA ALA A 2 6.92 6.37 -15.52
C ALA A 2 8.12 5.73 -14.82
N PHE A 3 8.03 5.49 -13.51
CA PHE A 3 9.06 4.81 -12.72
C PHE A 3 8.42 3.81 -11.76
N ILE A 4 9.20 2.86 -11.27
CA ILE A 4 8.75 1.88 -10.28
C ILE A 4 8.95 2.50 -8.89
N TYR A 5 7.87 2.66 -8.14
CA TYR A 5 7.90 3.28 -6.81
C TYR A 5 8.67 2.46 -5.77
N GLY A 6 8.50 1.14 -5.80
CA GLY A 6 9.08 0.21 -4.84
C GLY A 6 8.79 -1.24 -5.20
N THR A 7 9.22 -2.15 -4.34
CA THR A 7 9.02 -3.59 -4.48
C THR A 7 8.15 -4.10 -3.36
N ILE A 8 7.10 -4.86 -3.70
CA ILE A 8 6.24 -5.53 -2.73
C ILE A 8 6.60 -7.01 -2.74
N LEU A 9 7.09 -7.53 -1.61
CA LEU A 9 7.24 -8.96 -1.39
C LEU A 9 5.92 -9.49 -0.82
N THR A 10 5.46 -10.62 -1.35
CA THR A 10 4.21 -11.27 -0.95
C THR A 10 4.49 -12.69 -0.48
N ASP A 11 3.51 -13.28 0.21
CA ASP A 11 3.54 -14.69 0.63
C ASP A 11 3.16 -15.68 -0.49
N GLY A 12 2.93 -15.20 -1.70
CA GLY A 12 2.48 -16.01 -2.84
C GLY A 12 1.03 -16.51 -2.74
N LYS A 13 0.26 -16.17 -1.69
CA LYS A 13 -1.13 -16.61 -1.49
C LYS A 13 -2.12 -15.72 -2.28
N ASP A 14 -1.95 -15.72 -3.60
CA ASP A 14 -2.75 -14.89 -4.51
C ASP A 14 -4.15 -15.47 -4.79
N GLU A 15 -4.32 -16.79 -4.67
CA GLU A 15 -5.64 -17.40 -4.71
C GLU A 15 -6.50 -16.88 -3.58
N PHE A 16 -7.78 -16.63 -3.88
CA PHE A 16 -8.71 -16.15 -2.89
C PHE A 16 -8.98 -17.21 -1.81
N ASN A 17 -8.89 -16.78 -0.56
CA ASN A 17 -9.39 -17.47 0.62
C ASN A 17 -9.77 -16.42 1.68
N ASP A 18 -10.22 -16.86 2.85
CA ASP A 18 -10.60 -15.94 3.93
C ASP A 18 -9.39 -15.48 4.78
N GLU A 19 -8.23 -16.13 4.62
CA GLU A 19 -7.02 -15.82 5.36
C GLU A 19 -6.28 -14.60 4.80
N PRO A 20 -5.85 -13.62 5.61
CA PRO A 20 -5.10 -12.48 5.11
C PRO A 20 -3.83 -12.88 4.34
N THR A 21 -3.59 -12.26 3.18
CA THR A 21 -2.31 -12.38 2.46
C THR A 21 -1.35 -11.27 2.86
N SER A 22 -0.06 -11.62 2.96
CA SER A 22 0.99 -10.70 3.41
C SER A 22 1.52 -9.77 2.32
N ASN A 23 1.82 -8.54 2.73
CA ASN A 23 2.58 -7.53 1.98
C ASN A 23 3.73 -7.00 2.85
N ILE A 24 4.89 -6.80 2.22
CA ILE A 24 5.93 -5.89 2.71
C ILE A 24 6.43 -5.04 1.54
N CYS A 25 6.21 -3.73 1.62
CA CYS A 25 6.65 -2.78 0.61
C CYS A 25 7.98 -2.15 1.01
N VAL A 26 8.97 -2.29 0.15
CA VAL A 26 10.25 -1.58 0.25
C VAL A 26 10.26 -0.46 -0.80
N PHE A 27 10.45 0.79 -0.38
CA PHE A 27 10.33 1.97 -1.24
C PHE A 27 11.34 3.07 -0.88
N ALA A 28 11.48 4.06 -1.76
CA ALA A 28 12.43 5.17 -1.61
C ALA A 28 13.84 4.66 -1.24
N ASP A 29 14.53 5.29 -0.27
CA ASP A 29 15.83 4.84 0.22
C ASP A 29 15.74 3.64 1.19
N ALA A 30 15.22 2.52 0.68
CA ALA A 30 15.02 1.27 1.43
C ALA A 30 14.15 1.41 2.70
N GLN A 31 13.15 2.30 2.64
CA GLN A 31 12.13 2.39 3.68
C GLN A 31 11.17 1.21 3.57
N VAL A 32 10.69 0.74 4.71
CA VAL A 32 9.69 -0.34 4.79
C VAL A 32 8.35 0.26 5.20
N ASP A 33 7.29 -0.02 4.45
CA ASP A 33 5.95 0.40 4.86
C ASP A 33 5.50 -0.43 6.08
N ARG A 34 4.94 0.27 7.07
CA ARG A 34 4.42 -0.35 8.29
C ARG A 34 2.99 -0.83 8.08
N SER A 35 2.27 -0.23 7.13
CA SER A 35 0.96 -0.66 6.68
C SER A 35 1.07 -1.75 5.58
N PRO A 36 -0.04 -2.40 5.19
CA PRO A 36 -0.10 -3.27 4.01
C PRO A 36 0.13 -2.54 2.66
N THR A 37 0.34 -1.21 2.69
CA THR A 37 0.55 -0.33 1.54
C THR A 37 -0.68 -0.20 0.66
N GLY A 38 -1.48 0.87 0.81
CA GLY A 38 -2.75 1.03 0.09
C GLY A 38 -2.65 1.00 -1.44
N SER A 39 -1.60 1.62 -2.01
CA SER A 39 -1.31 1.52 -3.45
C SER A 39 -0.88 0.10 -3.86
N GLY A 40 -0.21 -0.62 -2.97
CA GLY A 40 0.15 -2.02 -3.12
C GLY A 40 -1.06 -2.95 -3.10
N VAL A 41 -1.98 -2.74 -2.17
CA VAL A 41 -3.30 -3.41 -2.13
C VAL A 41 -4.05 -3.15 -3.43
N THR A 42 -4.08 -1.89 -3.90
CA THR A 42 -4.71 -1.52 -5.18
C THR A 42 -4.12 -2.30 -6.36
N ALA A 43 -2.79 -2.31 -6.47
CA ALA A 43 -2.09 -3.04 -7.54
C ALA A 43 -2.34 -4.56 -7.48
N ARG A 44 -2.32 -5.15 -6.27
CA ARG A 44 -2.58 -6.59 -6.08
C ARG A 44 -4.02 -6.96 -6.41
N ILE A 45 -5.01 -6.16 -6.00
CA ILE A 45 -6.41 -6.39 -6.36
C ILE A 45 -6.61 -6.30 -7.88
N ALA A 46 -6.03 -5.28 -8.53
CA ALA A 46 -6.14 -5.14 -9.98
C ALA A 46 -5.54 -6.35 -10.71
N LEU A 47 -4.39 -6.86 -10.25
CA LEU A 47 -3.75 -8.04 -10.81
C LEU A 47 -4.55 -9.33 -10.56
N GLN A 48 -5.02 -9.54 -9.33
CA GLN A 48 -5.84 -10.70 -8.96
C GLN A 48 -7.14 -10.72 -9.77
N HIS A 49 -7.79 -9.56 -9.94
CA HIS A 49 -9.00 -9.43 -10.74
C HIS A 49 -8.72 -9.74 -12.21
N HIS A 50 -7.64 -9.20 -12.77
CA HIS A 50 -7.23 -9.51 -14.14
C HIS A 50 -6.97 -11.01 -14.36
N LYS A 51 -6.45 -11.71 -13.34
CA LYS A 51 -6.23 -13.16 -13.34
C LYS A 51 -7.48 -13.98 -13.04
N GLY A 52 -8.63 -13.35 -12.76
CA GLY A 52 -9.86 -14.04 -12.34
C GLY A 52 -9.81 -14.66 -10.95
N LEU A 53 -8.81 -14.31 -10.13
CA LEU A 53 -8.63 -14.83 -8.77
C LEU A 53 -9.51 -14.15 -7.73
N ILE A 54 -10.00 -12.95 -8.04
CA ILE A 54 -10.96 -12.21 -7.21
C ILE A 54 -12.03 -11.58 -8.09
N GLN A 55 -13.28 -11.66 -7.67
CA GLN A 55 -14.42 -11.12 -8.40
C GLN A 55 -14.68 -9.65 -8.03
N LEU A 56 -15.49 -8.97 -8.85
CA LEU A 56 -16.02 -7.66 -8.46
C LEU A 56 -16.79 -7.77 -7.13
N ASN A 57 -16.63 -6.76 -6.30
CA ASN A 57 -17.23 -6.64 -4.98
C ASN A 57 -16.83 -7.76 -3.98
N GLN A 58 -15.81 -8.56 -4.29
CA GLN A 58 -15.24 -9.52 -3.34
C GLN A 58 -14.10 -8.86 -2.56
N THR A 59 -14.22 -8.87 -1.23
CA THR A 59 -13.24 -8.27 -0.32
C THR A 59 -12.09 -9.23 -0.03
N ARG A 60 -10.85 -8.76 -0.14
CA ARG A 60 -9.64 -9.50 0.29
C ARG A 60 -8.94 -8.73 1.40
N THR A 61 -8.46 -9.45 2.40
CA THR A 61 -7.70 -8.87 3.52
C THR A 61 -6.19 -8.97 3.26
N PHE A 62 -5.49 -7.87 3.49
CA PHE A 62 -4.04 -7.77 3.34
C PHE A 62 -3.41 -7.43 4.69
N ARG A 63 -2.33 -8.13 5.03
CA ARG A 63 -1.60 -7.96 6.27
C ARG A 63 -0.23 -7.36 6.01
N SER A 64 0.18 -6.41 6.83
CA SER A 64 1.55 -5.95 6.89
C SER A 64 2.42 -7.02 7.55
N SER A 65 3.44 -7.53 6.85
CA SER A 65 4.39 -8.48 7.46
C SER A 65 5.28 -7.84 8.52
N SER A 66 5.41 -6.51 8.55
CA SER A 66 6.28 -5.80 9.50
C SER A 66 5.57 -5.47 10.82
N THR A 67 4.26 -5.25 10.81
CA THR A 67 3.50 -4.83 12.01
C THR A 67 2.26 -5.67 12.32
N GLY A 68 1.81 -6.50 11.38
CA GLY A 68 0.56 -7.26 11.51
C GLY A 68 -0.71 -6.45 11.23
N SER A 69 -0.62 -5.15 10.98
CA SER A 69 -1.76 -4.29 10.61
C SER A 69 -2.50 -4.78 9.37
N LEU A 70 -3.80 -4.48 9.28
CA LEU A 70 -4.68 -4.98 8.24
C LEU A 70 -5.31 -3.85 7.43
N PHE A 71 -5.41 -4.08 6.12
CA PHE A 71 -6.26 -3.35 5.19
C PHE A 71 -7.16 -4.34 4.46
N THR A 72 -8.31 -3.88 3.99
CA THR A 72 -9.12 -4.60 3.02
C THR A 72 -9.05 -3.93 1.66
N GLY A 73 -9.15 -4.74 0.60
CA GLY A 73 -9.19 -4.29 -0.78
C GLY A 73 -10.32 -4.96 -1.54
N LYS A 74 -11.00 -4.22 -2.42
CA LYS A 74 -12.11 -4.73 -3.23
C LYS A 74 -12.17 -4.01 -4.56
N ALA A 75 -12.20 -4.75 -5.68
CA ALA A 75 -12.48 -4.17 -6.98
C ALA A 75 -13.98 -3.84 -7.06
N ILE A 76 -14.33 -2.55 -7.15
CA ILE A 76 -15.74 -2.12 -7.10
C ILE A 76 -16.33 -1.83 -8.48
N LYS A 77 -15.48 -1.60 -9.48
CA LYS A 77 -15.92 -1.25 -10.84
C LYS A 77 -14.81 -1.50 -11.85
N GLU A 78 -15.13 -2.12 -12.99
CA GLU A 78 -14.24 -2.17 -14.15
C GLU A 78 -14.23 -0.83 -14.89
N THR A 79 -13.08 -0.48 -15.44
CA THR A 79 -12.87 0.75 -16.21
C THR A 79 -11.70 0.60 -17.19
N LYS A 80 -11.33 1.71 -17.85
CA LYS A 80 -10.15 1.80 -18.71
C LYS A 80 -9.21 2.90 -18.19
N CYS A 81 -7.91 2.64 -18.25
CA CYS A 81 -6.86 3.64 -18.07
C CYS A 81 -6.05 3.72 -19.37
N GLY A 82 -6.36 4.71 -20.21
CA GLY A 82 -5.90 4.73 -21.59
C GLY A 82 -6.33 3.46 -22.33
N LYS A 83 -5.36 2.70 -22.84
CA LYS A 83 -5.62 1.43 -23.54
C LYS A 83 -5.76 0.21 -22.63
N HIS A 84 -5.48 0.35 -21.33
CA HIS A 84 -5.44 -0.78 -20.40
C HIS A 84 -6.79 -1.02 -19.74
N ASN A 85 -7.17 -2.29 -19.59
CA ASN A 85 -8.23 -2.69 -18.66
C ASN A 85 -7.78 -2.34 -17.24
N ALA A 86 -8.69 -1.77 -16.46
CA ALA A 86 -8.42 -1.33 -15.11
C ALA A 86 -9.64 -1.60 -14.22
N VAL A 87 -9.43 -1.50 -12.91
CA VAL A 87 -10.50 -1.52 -11.92
C VAL A 87 -10.35 -0.33 -10.99
N ILE A 88 -11.46 0.22 -10.52
CA ILE A 88 -11.51 1.10 -9.36
C ILE A 88 -11.46 0.18 -8.14
N VAL A 89 -10.49 0.41 -7.25
CA VAL A 89 -10.30 -0.37 -6.03
C VAL A 89 -10.67 0.49 -4.83
N GLU A 90 -11.55 -0.05 -3.98
CA GLU A 90 -11.78 0.45 -2.62
C GLU A 90 -10.71 -0.16 -1.71
N VAL A 91 -10.03 0.69 -0.94
CA VAL A 91 -9.09 0.27 0.11
C VAL A 91 -9.57 0.84 1.43
N SER A 92 -9.72 -0.02 2.44
CA SER A 92 -10.17 0.39 3.77
C SER A 92 -9.17 -0.05 4.83
N GLY A 93 -9.03 0.78 5.85
CA GLY A 93 -8.13 0.57 6.97
C GLY A 93 -8.50 1.48 8.13
N GLU A 94 -7.70 1.42 9.19
CA GLU A 94 -7.89 2.23 10.39
C GLU A 94 -6.72 3.18 10.59
N SER A 95 -7.01 4.32 11.19
CA SER A 95 -6.02 5.31 11.62
C SER A 95 -6.39 5.84 12.99
N PHE A 96 -5.38 6.14 13.81
CA PHE A 96 -5.58 6.64 15.16
C PHE A 96 -4.89 7.98 15.31
N TYR A 97 -5.53 8.91 16.02
CA TYR A 97 -4.93 10.21 16.32
C TYR A 97 -3.73 10.03 17.25
N THR A 98 -2.57 10.51 16.84
CA THR A 98 -1.31 10.37 17.60
C THR A 98 -0.92 11.63 18.37
N GLY A 99 -1.62 12.74 18.17
CA GLY A 99 -1.31 14.03 18.78
C GLY A 99 -1.20 15.17 17.76
N THR A 100 -0.85 16.34 18.26
CA THR A 100 -0.57 17.55 17.48
C THR A 100 0.85 18.01 17.80
N SER A 101 1.55 18.57 16.82
CA SER A 101 2.92 19.06 16.97
C SER A 101 3.11 20.38 16.24
N THR A 102 3.93 21.28 16.79
CA THR A 102 4.40 22.50 16.13
C THR A 102 5.89 22.35 15.84
N PHE A 103 6.27 22.40 14.56
CA PHE A 103 7.67 22.37 14.13
C PHE A 103 8.14 23.80 13.83
N THR A 104 9.26 24.21 14.40
CA THR A 104 9.89 25.52 14.20
C THR A 104 11.28 25.34 13.61
N LEU A 105 11.64 26.17 12.63
CA LEU A 105 12.93 26.16 11.96
C LEU A 105 13.63 27.49 12.20
N GLU A 106 14.70 27.50 12.98
CA GLU A 106 15.45 28.72 13.31
C GLU A 106 16.52 29.02 12.27
N GLU A 107 16.72 30.31 11.96
CA GLU A 107 17.63 30.72 10.88
C GLU A 107 19.09 30.29 11.13
N ASN A 108 19.51 30.37 12.40
CA ASN A 108 20.88 30.11 12.86
C ASN A 108 21.15 28.64 13.24
N ASP A 109 20.17 27.74 13.11
CA ASP A 109 20.39 26.31 13.38
C ASP A 109 21.19 25.68 12.21
N PRO A 110 22.42 25.17 12.46
CA PRO A 110 23.26 24.58 11.42
C PRO A 110 22.69 23.26 10.87
N LEU A 111 21.75 22.62 11.57
CA LEU A 111 21.13 21.35 11.19
C LEU A 111 19.64 21.49 10.88
N LYS A 112 19.18 22.72 10.55
CA LYS A 112 17.76 23.07 10.37
C LYS A 112 16.99 22.27 9.32
N TYR A 113 17.69 21.60 8.39
CA TYR A 113 17.10 20.70 7.38
C TYR A 113 17.19 19.22 7.74
N GLY A 114 17.62 18.92 8.96
CA GLY A 114 17.91 17.58 9.44
C GLY A 114 19.17 17.00 8.83
N PHE A 115 19.40 15.73 9.14
CA PHE A 115 20.44 14.89 8.58
C PHE A 115 19.92 13.46 8.55
N PHE A 116 20.56 12.62 7.74
CA PHE A 116 20.23 11.20 7.66
C PHE A 116 21.50 10.41 7.95
N LEU A 117 21.42 9.54 8.96
CA LEU A 117 22.46 8.59 9.30
C LEU A 117 21.82 7.20 9.28
N LYS A 118 22.48 6.24 8.65
CA LYS A 118 21.98 4.88 8.43
C LYS A 118 22.91 3.88 9.08
#